data_AF-A0A836QRQ0-F1
#
_entry.id   AF-A0A836QRQ0-F1
#
_cell.length_a   1.000
_cell.length_b   1.000
_cell.length_c   1.000
_cell.angle_alpha   90.00
_cell.angle_beta   90.00
_cell.angle_gamma   90.00
#
_symmetry.space_group_name_H-M   'P 1'
#
loop_
_entity.id
_entity.type
_entity.pdbx_description
1 polymer ?
#
loop_
_entity_poly.entity_id
_entity_poly.type
_entity_poly.pdbx_seq_one_letter_code
_entity_poly.pdbx_strand_id
1 'polypeptide(L)'
;MRYWINRRARELSLRFMYSLDLKSSDEPLDPTDFKSNILSFWGSNPINNYYMLKKIRIDNNHMVIIGCSSLKNNRIFLRIVNHDKFNEILSKVSNPNRFKFFLRNYNLNQKTDKDDAGFYGILRDLFAHSRKIVTRNIIKNRATEIIKGCMKNIKPIDDQIDQSINNWKFDRINSVDLNILRIAVFEILFSRGIPVPVSIKEAIVLALKYSSDESCAFINGILDTISKRALQ
;
A
#
# COMPACT_ATOMS: atom_id res chain seq x y z
N MET A 1 4.93 -3.82 9.62
CA MET A 1 5.59 -2.73 8.86
C MET A 1 5.70 -3.06 7.38
N ARG A 2 6.37 -4.16 6.99
CA ARG A 2 6.52 -4.59 5.59
C ARG A 2 5.18 -4.75 4.86
N TYR A 3 4.15 -5.24 5.56
CA TYR A 3 2.80 -5.42 5.04
C TYR A 3 2.14 -4.14 4.47
N TRP A 4 2.07 -3.05 5.25
CA TRP A 4 1.45 -1.80 4.80
C TRP A 4 2.24 -1.12 3.68
N ILE A 5 3.58 -1.20 3.74
CA ILE A 5 4.48 -0.71 2.68
C ILE A 5 4.20 -1.46 1.38
N ASN A 6 4.13 -2.80 1.43
CA ASN A 6 3.84 -3.62 0.26
C ASN A 6 2.44 -3.32 -0.30
N ARG A 7 1.43 -3.18 0.55
CA ARG A 7 0.07 -2.81 0.11
C ARG A 7 0.05 -1.47 -0.62
N ARG A 8 0.70 -0.43 -0.06
CA ARG A 8 0.77 0.88 -0.71
C ARG A 8 1.57 0.84 -2.01
N ALA A 9 2.64 0.05 -2.04
CA ALA A 9 3.42 -0.16 -3.26
C ALA A 9 2.56 -0.79 -4.36
N ARG A 10 1.82 -1.88 -4.07
CA ARG A 10 0.90 -2.52 -5.04
C ARG A 10 -0.15 -1.56 -5.56
N GLU A 11 -0.74 -0.75 -4.70
CA GLU A 11 -1.74 0.25 -5.11
C GLU A 11 -1.15 1.30 -6.07
N LEU A 12 0.08 1.75 -5.83
CA LEU A 12 0.76 2.68 -6.74
C LEU A 12 1.15 2.00 -8.06
N SER A 13 1.60 0.74 -8.00
CA SER A 13 1.86 -0.07 -9.18
C SER A 13 0.62 -0.25 -10.04
N LEU A 14 -0.54 -0.56 -9.42
CA LEU A 14 -1.82 -0.70 -10.12
C LEU A 14 -2.20 0.59 -10.86
N ARG A 15 -2.11 1.74 -10.19
CA ARG A 15 -2.43 3.04 -10.80
C ARG A 15 -1.53 3.35 -11.99
N PHE A 16 -0.24 3.07 -11.87
CA PHE A 16 0.71 3.27 -12.96
C PHE A 16 0.42 2.33 -14.13
N MET A 17 0.27 1.02 -13.87
CA MET A 17 0.00 0.04 -14.92
C MET A 17 -1.33 0.31 -15.64
N TYR A 18 -2.36 0.75 -14.90
CA TYR A 18 -3.62 1.19 -15.49
C TYR A 18 -3.45 2.42 -16.39
N SER A 19 -2.61 3.39 -15.99
CA SER A 19 -2.39 4.62 -16.78
C SER A 19 -1.64 4.38 -18.10
N LEU A 20 -0.96 3.24 -18.25
CA LEU A 20 -0.26 2.88 -19.48
C LEU A 20 -1.17 2.21 -20.52
N ASP A 21 -2.41 1.87 -20.16
CA ASP A 21 -3.35 1.11 -21.00
C ASP A 21 -2.70 -0.05 -21.78
N LEU A 22 -1.98 -0.91 -21.07
CA LEU A 22 -1.22 -2.05 -21.64
C LEU A 22 -2.06 -3.09 -22.40
N LYS A 23 -3.38 -2.87 -22.49
CA LYS A 23 -4.31 -3.74 -23.19
C LYS A 23 -4.53 -3.30 -24.64
N SER A 24 -4.19 -2.05 -24.98
CA SER A 24 -4.43 -1.47 -26.31
C SER A 24 -3.18 -1.36 -27.19
N SER A 25 -2.00 -1.74 -26.70
CA SER A 25 -0.74 -1.62 -27.46
C SER A 25 -0.22 -3.00 -27.90
N ASP A 26 -0.30 -3.29 -29.20
CA ASP A 26 0.41 -4.43 -29.82
C ASP A 26 1.93 -4.17 -29.93
N GLU A 27 2.35 -2.93 -29.70
CA GLU A 27 3.75 -2.54 -29.77
C GLU A 27 4.52 -2.89 -28.49
N PRO A 28 5.75 -3.44 -28.60
CA PRO A 28 6.63 -3.61 -27.46
C PRO A 28 6.87 -2.25 -26.78
N LEU A 29 6.78 -2.20 -25.45
CA LEU A 29 7.14 -0.97 -24.74
C LEU A 29 8.60 -0.58 -25.00
N ASP A 30 8.80 0.61 -25.53
CA ASP A 30 10.12 1.25 -25.57
C ASP A 30 10.60 1.47 -24.11
N PRO A 31 11.77 0.90 -23.73
CA PRO A 31 12.36 1.14 -22.41
C PRO A 31 12.58 2.62 -22.07
N THR A 32 12.78 3.46 -23.09
CA THR A 32 13.04 4.90 -22.95
C THR A 32 11.76 5.63 -22.60
N ASP A 33 10.69 5.41 -23.36
CA ASP A 33 9.37 5.97 -23.06
C ASP A 33 8.86 5.49 -21.70
N PHE A 34 9.00 4.20 -21.39
CA PHE A 34 8.67 3.68 -20.07
C PHE A 34 9.44 4.37 -18.93
N LYS A 35 10.74 4.65 -19.12
CA LYS A 35 11.55 5.39 -18.14
C LYS A 35 11.10 6.84 -18.00
N SER A 36 10.63 7.46 -19.08
CA SER A 36 10.00 8.78 -19.04
C SER A 36 8.70 8.75 -18.25
N ASN A 37 7.81 7.81 -18.57
CA ASN A 37 6.51 7.61 -17.92
C ASN A 37 6.64 7.35 -16.42
N ILE A 38 7.60 6.51 -16.01
CA ILE A 38 7.82 6.24 -14.58
C ILE A 38 8.33 7.48 -13.84
N LEU A 39 9.22 8.28 -14.45
CA LEU A 39 9.70 9.53 -13.84
C LEU A 39 8.56 10.54 -13.69
N SER A 40 7.77 10.74 -14.76
CA SER A 40 6.60 11.61 -14.79
C SER A 40 5.56 11.19 -13.74
N PHE A 41 5.26 9.89 -13.65
CA PHE A 41 4.33 9.35 -12.66
C PHE A 41 4.73 9.67 -11.22
N TRP A 42 6.01 9.53 -10.87
CA TRP A 42 6.48 9.87 -9.53
C TRP A 42 6.45 11.38 -9.24
N GLY A 43 6.56 12.21 -10.27
CA GLY A 43 6.38 13.66 -10.17
C GLY A 43 4.92 14.05 -9.86
N SER A 44 3.96 13.44 -10.56
CA SER A 44 2.52 13.70 -10.41
C SER A 44 1.86 12.97 -9.23
N ASN A 45 2.45 11.86 -8.77
CA ASN A 45 1.99 11.05 -7.63
C ASN A 45 3.01 11.05 -6.49
N PRO A 46 3.24 12.21 -5.82
CA PRO A 46 4.23 12.29 -4.76
C PRO A 46 3.87 11.37 -3.58
N ILE A 47 4.79 10.48 -3.24
CA ILE A 47 4.69 9.65 -2.03
C ILE A 47 5.17 10.50 -0.84
N ASN A 48 4.28 10.74 0.11
CA ASN A 48 4.63 11.46 1.33
C ASN A 48 5.57 10.62 2.21
N ASN A 49 6.45 11.30 2.95
CA ASN A 49 7.18 10.67 4.04
C ASN A 49 6.21 10.33 5.17
N TYR A 50 6.34 9.13 5.72
CA TYR A 50 5.62 8.74 6.94
C TYR A 50 6.60 8.71 8.11
N TYR A 51 6.35 9.49 9.15
CA TYR A 51 6.99 9.28 10.44
C TYR A 51 6.35 8.05 11.06
N MET A 52 7.15 7.02 11.31
CA MET A 52 6.68 5.83 12.01
C MET A 52 7.08 5.94 13.47
N LEU A 53 6.09 6.01 14.36
CA LEU A 53 6.37 5.83 15.78
C LEU A 53 6.89 4.41 16.04
N LYS A 54 7.99 4.36 16.79
CA LYS A 54 8.82 3.22 17.19
C LYS A 54 8.04 1.88 17.34
N LYS A 55 8.63 0.78 16.84
CA LYS A 55 8.24 -0.58 17.25
C LYS A 55 8.76 -0.79 18.68
N ILE A 56 7.88 -0.80 19.67
CA ILE A 56 8.24 -1.14 21.06
C ILE A 56 7.79 -2.59 21.30
N ARG A 57 8.72 -3.46 21.67
CA ARG A 57 8.45 -4.85 22.07
C ARG A 57 8.55 -4.91 23.59
N ILE A 58 7.44 -5.19 24.23
CA ILE A 58 7.32 -5.62 25.63
C ILE A 58 6.33 -6.78 25.55
N ASP A 59 6.56 -7.83 26.34
CA ASP A 59 6.06 -9.19 26.14
C ASP A 59 4.62 -9.37 25.63
N ASN A 60 4.46 -10.44 24.85
CA ASN A 60 3.27 -11.14 24.35
C ASN A 60 2.01 -10.39 23.89
N ASN A 61 1.90 -9.05 23.87
CA ASN A 61 0.74 -8.39 23.24
C ASN A 61 0.99 -7.01 22.57
N HIS A 62 0.98 -7.06 21.23
CA HIS A 62 0.60 -6.12 20.17
C HIS A 62 1.02 -4.63 20.11
N MET A 63 1.41 -4.22 18.88
CA MET A 63 1.97 -2.93 18.44
C MET A 63 0.98 -1.76 18.38
N VAL A 64 1.39 -0.57 18.84
CA VAL A 64 0.80 0.72 18.46
C VAL A 64 1.49 1.24 17.19
N ILE A 65 0.77 1.34 16.06
CA ILE A 65 1.31 1.94 14.82
C ILE A 65 0.70 3.34 14.64
N ILE A 66 1.33 4.34 15.25
CA ILE A 66 1.03 5.73 14.93
C ILE A 66 1.92 6.15 13.76
N GLY A 67 1.35 6.03 12.56
CA GLY A 67 1.89 6.72 11.39
C GLY A 67 1.60 8.21 11.51
N CYS A 68 2.46 9.03 10.93
CA CYS A 68 2.20 10.43 10.69
C CYS A 68 2.60 10.69 9.23
N SER A 69 1.63 10.91 8.34
CA SER A 69 1.92 11.44 7.00
C SER A 69 1.90 12.95 7.11
N SER A 70 2.94 13.64 6.63
CA SER A 70 2.75 15.04 6.22
C SER A 70 1.88 15.01 4.96
N LEU A 71 0.60 15.40 5.06
CA LEU A 71 -0.25 15.61 3.88
C LEU A 71 0.15 16.91 3.17
N LYS A 72 -0.33 17.15 1.93
CA LYS A 72 -0.12 18.43 1.21
C LYS A 72 -0.50 19.68 2.05
N ASN A 73 -1.32 19.51 3.10
CA ASN A 73 -1.76 20.56 4.03
C ASN A 73 -1.10 20.44 5.43
N ASN A 74 0.01 19.72 5.58
CA ASN A 74 0.71 19.45 6.86
C ASN A 74 -0.12 18.76 7.97
N ARG A 75 -1.35 18.33 7.66
CA ARG A 75 -2.19 17.52 8.56
C ARG A 75 -1.58 16.14 8.78
N ILE A 76 -1.66 15.67 10.03
CA ILE A 76 -1.10 14.39 10.45
C ILE A 76 -2.22 13.38 10.65
N PHE A 77 -2.11 12.24 9.96
CA PHE A 77 -3.03 11.13 10.18
C PHE A 77 -2.46 10.14 11.20
N LEU A 78 -2.95 10.19 12.45
CA LEU A 78 -2.56 9.26 13.51
C LEU A 78 -3.42 7.99 13.40
N ARG A 79 -2.80 6.86 13.06
CA ARG A 79 -3.45 5.54 13.17
C ARG A 79 -3.11 4.95 14.54
N ILE A 80 -4.04 4.28 15.20
CA ILE A 80 -3.76 3.64 16.49
C ILE A 80 -4.20 2.18 16.36
N VAL A 81 -3.30 1.26 16.67
CA VAL A 81 -3.47 -0.18 16.38
C VAL A 81 -3.60 -1.03 17.64
N ASN A 82 -3.43 -0.45 18.84
CA ASN A 82 -3.67 -1.13 20.11
C ASN A 82 -4.59 -0.25 21.00
N HIS A 83 -5.73 -0.82 21.38
CA HIS A 83 -6.80 -0.15 22.12
C HIS A 83 -6.43 0.10 23.60
N ASP A 84 -5.79 -0.87 24.25
CA ASP A 84 -5.48 -0.79 25.69
C ASP A 84 -4.45 0.29 26.00
N LYS A 85 -3.41 0.38 25.16
CA LYS A 85 -2.38 1.41 25.30
C LYS A 85 -2.88 2.80 24.92
N PHE A 86 -3.84 2.88 24.00
CA PHE A 86 -4.53 4.15 23.73
C PHE A 86 -5.32 4.62 24.94
N ASN A 87 -5.99 3.70 25.63
CA ASN A 87 -6.72 4.00 26.86
C ASN A 87 -5.78 4.41 28.00
N GLU A 88 -4.58 3.83 28.08
CA GLU A 88 -3.53 4.26 29.02
C GLU A 88 -3.02 5.69 28.74
N ILE A 89 -2.96 6.10 27.46
CA ILE A 89 -2.63 7.48 27.11
C ILE A 89 -3.82 8.38 27.46
N LEU A 90 -5.05 7.98 27.12
CA LEU A 90 -6.25 8.75 27.43
C LEU A 90 -6.43 8.97 28.94
N SER A 91 -6.04 8.00 29.79
CA SER A 91 -6.14 8.14 31.24
C SER A 91 -5.16 9.17 31.83
N LYS A 92 -4.08 9.47 31.12
CA LYS A 92 -3.08 10.49 31.51
C LYS A 92 -3.42 11.89 30.98
N VAL A 93 -4.49 12.01 30.20
CA VAL A 93 -4.89 13.27 29.56
C VAL A 93 -6.09 13.86 30.29
N SER A 94 -5.97 15.12 30.70
CA SER A 94 -6.99 15.86 31.48
C SER A 94 -8.35 15.99 30.77
N ASN A 95 -8.39 15.96 29.43
CA ASN A 95 -9.65 15.93 28.68
C ASN A 95 -9.56 14.95 27.49
N PRO A 96 -10.01 13.69 27.66
CA PRO A 96 -9.91 12.65 26.64
C PRO A 96 -10.70 12.96 25.35
N ASN A 97 -11.86 13.61 25.45
CA ASN A 97 -12.69 13.95 24.29
C ASN A 97 -12.07 15.08 23.48
N ARG A 98 -11.54 16.10 24.16
CA ARG A 98 -10.77 17.18 23.53
C ARG A 98 -9.49 16.63 22.90
N PHE A 99 -8.81 15.68 23.54
CA PHE A 99 -7.65 14.99 22.97
C PHE A 99 -8.01 14.19 21.72
N LYS A 100 -9.11 13.43 21.72
CA LYS A 100 -9.59 12.74 20.51
C LYS A 100 -9.91 13.71 19.37
N PHE A 101 -10.54 14.86 19.68
CA PHE A 101 -10.81 15.91 18.68
C PHE A 101 -9.53 16.55 18.14
N PHE A 102 -8.59 16.82 19.05
CA PHE A 102 -7.25 17.30 18.73
C PHE A 102 -6.51 16.33 17.81
N LEU A 103 -6.49 15.02 18.10
CA LEU A 103 -5.86 14.00 17.25
C LEU A 103 -6.46 13.96 15.83
N ARG A 104 -7.75 14.28 15.66
CA ARG A 104 -8.42 14.35 14.35
C ARG A 104 -7.98 15.56 13.52
N ASN A 105 -7.62 16.66 14.19
CA ASN A 105 -7.32 17.95 13.57
C ASN A 105 -5.83 18.36 13.66
N TYR A 106 -4.98 17.51 14.27
CA TYR A 106 -3.59 17.80 14.57
C TYR A 106 -2.75 18.14 13.32
N ASN A 107 -2.05 19.27 13.40
CA ASN A 107 -1.14 19.77 12.36
C ASN A 107 0.21 20.15 13.00
N LEU A 108 1.31 19.57 12.50
CA LEU A 108 2.64 19.73 13.10
C LEU A 108 3.11 21.19 13.11
N ASN A 109 2.65 21.99 12.16
CA ASN A 109 3.18 23.33 11.88
C ASN A 109 2.22 24.46 12.28
N GLN A 110 1.07 24.14 12.90
CA GLN A 110 0.12 25.15 13.35
C GLN A 110 0.54 25.69 14.72
N LYS A 111 0.53 27.02 14.90
CA LYS A 111 0.66 27.62 16.23
C LYS A 111 -0.54 27.18 17.06
N THR A 112 -0.26 26.58 18.21
CA THR A 112 -1.26 26.09 19.14
C THR A 112 -1.94 27.19 19.92
N ASP A 113 -3.22 27.01 20.19
CA ASP A 113 -3.87 27.67 21.33
C ASP A 113 -3.25 27.16 22.64
N LYS A 114 -3.16 28.03 23.66
CA LYS A 114 -2.52 27.74 24.96
C LYS A 114 -3.02 26.46 25.61
N ASP A 115 -4.29 26.12 25.40
CA ASP A 115 -4.95 24.95 25.98
C ASP A 115 -4.44 23.60 25.45
N ASP A 116 -3.94 23.55 24.22
CA ASP A 116 -3.54 22.29 23.57
C ASP A 116 -2.04 22.01 23.74
N ALA A 117 -1.30 22.92 24.38
CA ALA A 117 0.14 22.80 24.63
C ALA A 117 0.51 21.52 25.38
N GLY A 118 -0.34 21.07 26.33
CA GLY A 118 -0.15 19.81 27.05
C GLY A 118 -0.25 18.58 26.13
N PHE A 119 -1.18 18.59 25.17
CA PHE A 119 -1.33 17.50 24.20
C PHE A 119 -0.15 17.45 23.22
N TYR A 120 0.35 18.62 22.81
CA TYR A 120 1.58 18.73 22.03
C TYR A 120 2.80 18.24 22.81
N GLY A 121 2.90 18.51 24.12
CA GLY A 121 3.97 17.97 24.97
C GLY A 121 3.96 16.44 24.99
N ILE A 122 2.80 15.83 25.24
CA ILE A 122 2.62 14.37 25.24
C ILE A 122 3.02 13.77 23.89
N LEU A 123 2.52 14.36 22.80
CA LEU A 123 2.87 13.93 21.45
C LEU A 123 4.36 14.13 21.16
N ARG A 124 4.92 15.30 21.45
CA ARG A 124 6.34 15.62 21.25
C ARG A 124 7.24 14.65 22.01
N ASP A 125 6.93 14.35 23.26
CA ASP A 125 7.74 13.45 24.09
C ASP A 125 7.61 12.00 23.60
N LEU A 126 6.42 11.60 23.12
CA LEU A 126 6.20 10.34 22.38
C LEU A 126 7.01 10.30 21.07
N PHE A 127 7.16 11.44 20.38
CA PHE A 127 7.89 11.59 19.11
C PHE A 127 9.40 11.77 19.29
N ALA A 128 9.88 12.29 20.43
CA ALA A 128 11.28 12.69 20.66
C ALA A 128 12.26 11.52 20.53
N HIS A 129 11.80 10.30 20.81
CA HIS A 129 12.59 9.07 20.71
C HIS A 129 12.18 8.18 19.53
N SER A 130 11.40 8.71 18.60
CA SER A 130 10.90 7.97 17.44
C SER A 130 11.88 8.04 16.27
N ARG A 131 12.12 6.90 15.61
CA ARG A 131 12.99 6.86 14.43
C ARG A 131 12.22 7.35 13.22
N LYS A 132 12.68 8.42 12.57
CA LYS A 132 12.20 8.82 11.25
C LYS A 132 12.46 7.67 10.28
N ILE A 133 11.40 7.04 9.77
CA ILE A 133 11.53 6.05 8.70
C ILE A 133 11.24 6.77 7.39
N VAL A 134 12.23 6.83 6.50
CA VAL A 134 12.05 7.36 5.15
C VAL A 134 11.31 6.30 4.32
N THR A 135 10.00 6.19 4.52
CA THR A 135 9.15 5.23 3.80
C THR A 135 8.97 5.59 2.33
N ARG A 136 9.17 6.86 1.95
CA ARG A 136 9.05 7.33 0.55
C ARG A 136 9.91 6.51 -0.40
N ASN A 137 11.21 6.39 -0.10
CA ASN A 137 12.13 5.65 -0.95
C ASN A 137 11.82 4.15 -0.93
N ILE A 138 11.41 3.59 0.22
CA ILE A 138 11.08 2.17 0.33
C ILE A 138 9.84 1.82 -0.51
N ILE A 139 8.77 2.60 -0.38
CA ILE A 139 7.53 2.41 -1.16
C ILE A 139 7.80 2.64 -2.64
N LYS A 140 8.51 3.74 -3.00
CA LYS A 140 8.87 4.04 -4.39
C LYS A 140 9.67 2.89 -5.00
N ASN A 141 10.69 2.40 -4.29
CA ASN A 141 11.54 1.32 -4.77
C ASN A 141 10.73 0.03 -4.94
N ARG A 142 9.90 -0.33 -3.97
CA ARG A 142 9.06 -1.54 -4.07
C ARG A 142 8.03 -1.44 -5.19
N ALA A 143 7.37 -0.29 -5.34
CA ALA A 143 6.42 -0.10 -6.43
C ALA A 143 7.12 -0.13 -7.79
N THR A 144 8.30 0.48 -7.90
CA THR A 144 9.15 0.44 -9.10
C THR A 144 9.58 -0.99 -9.44
N GLU A 145 9.94 -1.79 -8.43
CA GLU A 145 10.27 -3.20 -8.59
C GLU A 145 9.09 -4.00 -9.15
N ILE A 146 7.89 -3.84 -8.57
CA ILE A 146 6.67 -4.50 -9.04
C ILE A 146 6.38 -4.10 -10.49
N ILE A 147 6.37 -2.80 -10.79
CA ILE A 147 6.07 -2.30 -12.15
C ILE A 147 7.07 -2.88 -13.15
N LYS A 148 8.37 -2.70 -12.91
CA LYS A 148 9.42 -3.20 -13.82
C LYS A 148 9.35 -4.72 -13.98
N GLY A 149 9.08 -5.43 -12.89
CA GLY A 149 8.91 -6.87 -12.88
C GLY A 149 7.72 -7.34 -13.71
N CYS A 150 6.57 -6.67 -13.59
CA CYS A 150 5.41 -6.94 -14.43
C CYS A 150 5.71 -6.66 -15.90
N MET A 151 6.29 -5.49 -16.21
CA MET A 151 6.61 -5.13 -17.60
C MET A 151 7.58 -6.11 -18.26
N LYS A 152 8.65 -6.47 -17.55
CA LYS A 152 9.66 -7.41 -18.06
C LYS A 152 9.07 -8.79 -18.35
N ASN A 153 8.06 -9.20 -17.58
CA ASN A 153 7.47 -10.53 -17.65
C ASN A 153 6.01 -10.49 -18.12
N ILE A 154 5.60 -9.47 -18.87
CA ILE A 154 4.18 -9.24 -19.18
C ILE A 154 3.57 -10.43 -19.93
N LYS A 155 4.29 -10.93 -20.94
CA LYS A 155 3.88 -12.10 -21.74
C LYS A 155 3.72 -13.36 -20.90
N PRO A 156 4.75 -13.85 -20.17
CA PRO A 156 4.58 -15.05 -19.36
C PRO A 156 3.56 -14.87 -18.22
N ILE A 157 3.35 -13.65 -17.71
CA ILE A 157 2.28 -13.36 -16.75
C ILE A 157 0.91 -13.53 -17.42
N ASP A 158 0.71 -12.92 -18.59
CA ASP A 158 -0.56 -12.97 -19.33
C ASP A 158 -0.87 -14.38 -19.79
N ASP A 159 0.13 -15.14 -20.26
CA ASP A 159 -0.02 -16.55 -20.62
C ASP A 159 -0.49 -17.40 -19.43
N GLN A 160 0.01 -17.13 -18.21
CA GLN A 160 -0.43 -17.84 -17.01
C GLN A 160 -1.87 -17.48 -16.63
N ILE A 161 -2.25 -16.22 -16.79
CA ILE A 161 -3.62 -15.76 -16.59
C ILE A 161 -4.53 -16.45 -17.61
N ASP A 162 -4.22 -16.36 -18.90
CA ASP A 162 -5.03 -16.93 -19.99
C ASP A 162 -5.27 -18.43 -19.82
N GLN A 163 -4.21 -19.20 -19.50
CA GLN A 163 -4.31 -20.63 -19.23
C GLN A 163 -5.16 -21.01 -18.00
N SER A 164 -5.47 -20.03 -17.13
CA SER A 164 -6.31 -20.26 -15.94
C SER A 164 -7.76 -19.90 -16.17
N ILE A 165 -8.08 -19.29 -17.31
CA ILE A 165 -9.43 -18.87 -17.64
C ILE A 165 -10.20 -20.03 -18.26
N ASN A 166 -11.31 -20.41 -17.64
CA ASN A 166 -12.24 -21.39 -18.20
C ASN A 166 -13.41 -20.66 -18.87
N ASN A 167 -13.67 -20.94 -20.15
CA ASN A 167 -14.84 -20.46 -20.90
C ASN A 167 -15.01 -18.92 -20.96
N TRP A 168 -13.94 -18.15 -20.73
CA TRP A 168 -13.92 -16.70 -20.84
C TRP A 168 -12.75 -16.27 -21.72
N LYS A 169 -12.86 -15.12 -22.38
CA LYS A 169 -11.79 -14.60 -23.24
C LYS A 169 -10.91 -13.65 -22.43
N PHE A 170 -9.59 -13.81 -22.52
CA PHE A 170 -8.62 -12.89 -21.93
C PHE A 170 -8.94 -11.41 -22.23
N ASP A 171 -9.26 -11.12 -23.50
CA ASP A 171 -9.60 -9.77 -23.96
C ASP A 171 -10.86 -9.17 -23.32
N ARG A 172 -11.69 -9.98 -22.65
CA ARG A 172 -12.89 -9.51 -21.95
C ARG A 172 -12.65 -9.15 -20.49
N ILE A 173 -11.47 -9.42 -19.94
CA ILE A 173 -11.14 -9.00 -18.56
C ILE A 173 -11.02 -7.47 -18.54
N ASN A 174 -11.71 -6.79 -17.62
CA ASN A 174 -11.56 -5.34 -17.52
C ASN A 174 -10.13 -4.95 -17.13
N SER A 175 -9.69 -3.77 -17.55
CA SER A 175 -8.28 -3.35 -17.40
C SER A 175 -7.82 -3.25 -15.94
N VAL A 176 -8.72 -2.99 -14.99
CA VAL A 176 -8.36 -2.94 -13.57
C VAL A 176 -8.06 -4.34 -13.04
N ASP A 177 -8.96 -5.30 -13.27
CA ASP A 177 -8.82 -6.69 -12.83
C ASP A 177 -7.61 -7.36 -13.48
N LEU A 178 -7.39 -7.11 -14.78
CA LEU A 178 -6.22 -7.63 -15.48
C LEU A 178 -4.92 -7.13 -14.85
N ASN A 179 -4.83 -5.83 -14.51
CA ASN A 179 -3.64 -5.29 -13.85
C ASN A 179 -3.49 -5.78 -12.41
N ILE A 180 -4.58 -6.04 -11.68
CA ILE A 180 -4.54 -6.69 -10.35
C ILE A 180 -3.98 -8.11 -10.48
N LEU A 181 -4.47 -8.90 -11.44
CA LEU A 181 -3.98 -10.24 -11.74
C LEU A 181 -2.50 -10.20 -12.11
N ARG A 182 -2.09 -9.30 -13.03
CA ARG A 182 -0.69 -9.17 -13.44
C ARG A 182 0.26 -8.90 -12.27
N ILE A 183 -0.13 -8.00 -11.35
CA ILE A 183 0.65 -7.72 -10.14
C ILE A 183 0.74 -8.95 -9.23
N ALA A 184 -0.38 -9.65 -9.01
CA ALA A 184 -0.43 -10.81 -8.13
C ALA A 184 0.37 -11.99 -8.69
N VAL A 185 0.20 -12.29 -9.98
CA VAL A 185 0.94 -13.34 -10.71
C VAL A 185 2.42 -13.01 -10.75
N PHE A 186 2.80 -11.74 -10.97
CA PHE A 186 4.19 -11.31 -10.85
C PHE A 186 4.77 -11.67 -9.47
N GLU A 187 4.02 -11.37 -8.41
CA GLU A 187 4.49 -11.67 -7.06
C GLU A 187 4.60 -13.16 -6.77
N ILE A 188 3.66 -13.96 -7.28
CA ILE A 188 3.63 -15.42 -7.11
C ILE A 188 4.81 -16.08 -7.82
N LEU A 189 5.10 -15.68 -9.06
CA LEU A 189 6.05 -16.39 -9.92
C LEU A 189 7.48 -15.82 -9.85
N PHE A 190 7.64 -14.51 -9.63
CA PHE A 190 8.93 -13.84 -9.81
C PHE A 190 9.42 -13.10 -8.55
N SER A 191 8.55 -12.74 -7.60
CA SER A 191 8.96 -12.01 -6.40
C SER A 191 9.33 -12.93 -5.25
N ARG A 192 10.63 -13.13 -5.01
CA ARG A 192 11.10 -13.88 -3.84
C ARG A 192 10.69 -13.20 -2.52
N GLY A 193 10.20 -13.99 -1.56
CA GLY A 193 9.97 -13.55 -0.18
C GLY A 193 8.59 -12.98 0.13
N ILE A 194 7.61 -13.10 -0.79
CA ILE A 194 6.20 -12.90 -0.48
C ILE A 194 5.48 -14.25 -0.53
N PRO A 195 4.87 -14.72 0.57
CA PRO A 195 4.10 -15.95 0.53
C PRO A 195 2.92 -15.83 -0.43
N VAL A 196 2.69 -16.88 -1.23
CA VAL A 196 1.60 -16.94 -2.22
C VAL A 196 0.24 -16.56 -1.63
N PRO A 197 -0.20 -17.07 -0.45
CA PRO A 197 -1.48 -16.68 0.14
C PRO A 197 -1.59 -15.19 0.45
N VAL A 198 -0.47 -14.52 0.73
CA VAL A 198 -0.44 -13.07 0.96
C VAL A 198 -0.67 -12.32 -0.35
N SER A 199 -0.07 -12.74 -1.45
CA SER A 199 -0.29 -12.11 -2.76
C SER A 199 -1.75 -12.25 -3.21
N ILE A 200 -2.35 -13.43 -3.05
CA ILE A 200 -3.78 -13.67 -3.37
C ILE A 200 -4.68 -12.75 -2.52
N LYS A 201 -4.50 -12.76 -1.20
CA LYS A 201 -5.28 -11.92 -0.28
C LYS A 201 -5.19 -10.43 -0.64
N GLU A 202 -4.01 -9.96 -1.02
CA GLU A 202 -3.80 -8.54 -1.36
C GLU A 202 -4.39 -8.17 -2.71
N ALA A 203 -4.45 -9.11 -3.66
CA ALA A 203 -5.17 -8.93 -4.92
C ALA A 203 -6.68 -8.74 -4.68
N ILE A 204 -7.28 -9.57 -3.83
CA ILE A 204 -8.70 -9.45 -3.44
C ILE A 204 -8.97 -8.10 -2.77
N VAL A 205 -8.07 -7.64 -1.88
CA VAL A 205 -8.21 -6.32 -1.24
C VAL A 205 -8.12 -5.17 -2.24
N LEU A 206 -7.34 -5.30 -3.32
CA LEU A 206 -7.33 -4.31 -4.40
C LEU A 206 -8.62 -4.35 -5.20
N ALA A 207 -9.14 -5.55 -5.51
CA ALA A 207 -10.40 -5.73 -6.23
C ALA A 207 -11.57 -5.11 -5.45
N LEU A 208 -11.69 -5.39 -4.15
CA LEU A 208 -12.70 -4.78 -3.27
C LEU A 208 -12.66 -3.23 -3.27
N LYS A 209 -11.48 -2.65 -3.53
CA LYS A 209 -11.29 -1.20 -3.49
C LYS A 209 -11.50 -0.53 -4.84
N TYR A 210 -11.24 -1.23 -5.94
CA TYR A 210 -11.11 -0.63 -7.27
C TYR A 210 -11.99 -1.30 -8.33
N SER A 211 -12.72 -2.36 -7.97
CA SER A 211 -13.53 -3.18 -8.87
C SER A 211 -14.82 -3.61 -8.16
N SER A 212 -15.42 -4.74 -8.54
CA SER A 212 -16.67 -5.26 -7.96
C SER A 212 -16.48 -6.51 -7.08
N ASP A 213 -17.55 -6.94 -6.41
CA ASP A 213 -17.57 -8.17 -5.62
C ASP A 213 -17.41 -9.42 -6.52
N GLU A 214 -17.98 -9.40 -7.72
CA GLU A 214 -17.80 -10.46 -8.73
C GLU A 214 -16.33 -10.57 -9.16
N SER A 215 -15.65 -9.43 -9.34
CA SER A 215 -14.23 -9.37 -9.63
C SER A 215 -13.38 -10.00 -8.52
N CYS A 216 -13.78 -9.86 -7.25
CA CYS A 216 -13.08 -10.49 -6.13
C CYS A 216 -13.10 -12.02 -6.24
N ALA A 217 -14.28 -12.59 -6.52
CA ALA A 217 -14.44 -14.03 -6.70
C ALA A 217 -13.68 -14.54 -7.94
N PHE A 218 -13.80 -13.81 -9.06
CA PHE A 218 -13.10 -14.11 -10.31
C PHE A 218 -11.57 -14.13 -10.11
N ILE A 219 -11.01 -13.05 -9.55
CA ILE A 219 -9.57 -12.93 -9.29
C ILE A 219 -9.09 -14.05 -8.36
N ASN A 220 -9.84 -14.35 -7.30
CA ASN A 220 -9.46 -15.43 -6.39
C ASN A 220 -9.39 -16.78 -7.13
N GLY A 221 -10.40 -17.12 -7.94
CA GLY A 221 -10.42 -18.38 -8.69
C GLY A 221 -9.26 -18.54 -9.67
N ILE A 222 -8.91 -17.47 -10.39
CA ILE A 222 -7.74 -17.47 -11.30
C ILE A 222 -6.46 -17.67 -10.50
N LEU A 223 -6.24 -16.91 -9.43
CA LEU A 223 -5.01 -16.98 -8.66
C LEU A 223 -4.84 -18.29 -7.88
N ASP A 224 -5.94 -18.89 -7.41
CA ASP A 224 -5.92 -20.23 -6.81
C ASP A 224 -5.44 -21.27 -7.83
N THR A 225 -5.90 -21.18 -9.08
CA THR A 225 -5.48 -22.07 -10.17
C THR A 225 -3.99 -21.88 -10.50
N ILE A 226 -3.52 -20.64 -10.60
CA ILE A 226 -2.10 -20.33 -10.85
C ILE A 226 -1.23 -20.79 -9.68
N SER A 227 -1.65 -20.56 -8.44
CA SER A 227 -0.87 -20.93 -7.25
C SER A 227 -0.61 -22.43 -7.15
N LYS A 228 -1.60 -23.26 -7.52
CA LYS A 228 -1.43 -24.72 -7.56
C LYS A 228 -0.37 -25.14 -8.56
N ARG A 229 -0.31 -24.48 -9.73
CA ARG A 229 0.73 -24.76 -10.75
C ARG A 229 2.11 -24.28 -10.32
N ALA A 230 2.18 -23.15 -9.62
CA ALA A 230 3.46 -22.56 -9.16
C ALA A 230 4.09 -23.30 -7.97
N LEU A 231 3.33 -24.10 -7.23
CA LEU A 231 3.77 -24.84 -6.04
C LEU A 231 4.02 -26.34 -6.31
N GLN A 232 3.80 -26.80 -7.54
CA GLN A 232 4.16 -28.13 -8.04
C GLN A 232 5.61 -28.16 -8.52
#